data_AF-R7ZEM3-F1
#
_entry.id   AF-R7ZEM3-F1
#
_cell.length_a   1.000
_cell.length_b   1.000
_cell.length_c   1.000
_cell.angle_alpha   90.00
_cell.angle_beta   90.00
_cell.angle_gamma   90.00
#
_symmetry.space_group_name_H-M   'P 1'
#
loop_
_entity.id
_entity.type
_entity.pdbx_description
1 polymer ?
#
loop_
_entity_poly.entity_id
_entity_poly.type
_entity_poly.pdbx_seq_one_letter_code
_entity_poly.pdbx_strand_id
1 'polypeptide(L)' 'MGFWYFLLLFLGLFLVIKGLFMKKPSLFVNKISFVLVGLFCMSLSFFMFSAGSAEIMAKLLNMN' A
#
# COMPACT_ATOMS: atom_id res chain seq x y z
N MET A 1 12.93 11.09 -4.93
CA MET A 1 11.58 10.97 -4.33
C MET A 1 10.89 9.66 -4.73
N GLY A 2 10.90 9.26 -6.01
CA GLY A 2 10.27 7.99 -6.46
C GLY A 2 10.82 6.69 -5.86
N PHE A 3 12.09 6.66 -5.44
CA PHE A 3 12.72 5.47 -4.83
C PHE A 3 11.99 5.00 -3.55
N TRP A 4 11.54 5.94 -2.72
CA TRP A 4 10.80 5.62 -1.49
C TRP A 4 9.42 5.03 -1.77
N TYR A 5 8.73 5.50 -2.81
CA TYR A 5 7.44 4.95 -3.23
C TYR A 5 7.58 3.55 -3.82
N PHE A 6 8.69 3.29 -4.52
CA PHE A 6 9.01 1.97 -5.05
C PHE A 6 9.27 0.95 -3.92
N LEU A 7 9.97 1.37 -2.86
CA LEU A 7 10.14 0.58 -1.63
C LEU A 7 8.80 0.30 -0.93
N LEU A 8 7.91 1.30 -0.85
CA LEU A 8 6.58 1.14 -0.26
C LEU A 8 5.72 0.15 -1.06
N LEU A 9 5.83 0.19 -2.39
CA LEU A 9 5.14 -0.74 -3.29
C LEU A 9 5.65 -2.18 -3.12
N PHE A 10 6.97 -2.36 -3.04
CA PHE A 10 7.58 -3.65 -2.74
C PHE A 10 7.16 -4.20 -1.37
N LEU A 11 7.06 -3.32 -0.37
CA LEU A 11 6.60 -3.70 0.96
C LEU A 11 5.12 -4.13 0.93
N GLY A 12 4.26 -3.38 0.24
CA GLY A 12 2.86 -3.75 0.02
C GLY A 12 2.71 -5.11 -0.67
N LEU A 13 3.51 -5.37 -1.70
CA LEU A 13 3.57 -6.67 -2.39
C LEU A 13 3.98 -7.80 -1.46
N PHE A 14 4.99 -7.57 -0.63
CA PHE A 14 5.44 -8.56 0.34
C PHE A 14 4.36 -8.90 1.37
N LEU A 15 3.61 -7.91 1.86
CA LEU A 15 2.47 -8.12 2.76
C LEU A 15 1.35 -8.93 2.10
N VAL A 16 0.99 -8.63 0.85
CA VAL A 16 -0.05 -9.37 0.11
C VAL A 16 0.37 -10.82 -0.09
N ILE A 17 1.61 -11.07 -0.53
CA ILE A 17 2.14 -12.42 -0.75
C ILE A 17 2.15 -13.22 0.56
N LYS A 18 2.62 -12.61 1.65
CA LYS A 18 2.63 -13.23 2.99
C LYS A 18 1.22 -13.57 3.48
N GLY A 19 0.26 -12.68 3.25
CA GLY A 19 -1.16 -12.92 3.54
C GLY A 19 -1.74 -14.07 2.70
N LEU A 20 -1.41 -14.14 1.41
CA LEU A 20 -1.87 -15.23 0.53
C LEU A 20 -1.30 -16.60 0.94
N PHE A 21 -0.01 -16.65 1.32
CA PHE A 21 0.69 -17.87 1.71
C PHE A 21 0.36 -18.38 3.13
N MET A 22 -0.39 -17.62 3.94
CA MET A 22 -0.92 -18.11 5.21
C MET A 22 -1.98 -19.20 4.94
N LYS A 23 -1.56 -20.47 5.10
CA LYS A 23 -2.42 -21.66 4.95
C LYS A 23 -3.27 -21.99 6.17
N LYS A 24 -3.13 -21.26 7.29
CA LYS A 24 -3.87 -21.55 8.53
C LYS A 24 -5.30 -20.99 8.45
N PRO A 25 -6.35 -21.84 8.48
CA PRO A 25 -7.75 -21.39 8.37
C PRO A 25 -8.22 -20.59 9.60
N SER A 26 -7.62 -20.80 10.78
CA SER A 26 -7.96 -20.04 11.99
C SER A 26 -7.61 -18.55 11.93
N LEU A 27 -6.79 -18.14 10.95
CA LEU A 27 -6.35 -16.77 10.76
C LEU A 27 -6.98 -16.11 9.54
N PHE A 28 -8.14 -16.59 9.06
CA PHE A 28 -8.79 -16.05 7.86
C PHE A 28 -9.03 -14.53 7.94
N VAL A 29 -9.43 -14.03 9.12
CA VAL A 29 -9.60 -12.59 9.39
C VAL A 29 -8.27 -11.83 9.29
N ASN A 30 -7.20 -12.41 9.84
CA ASN A 30 -5.86 -11.83 9.74
C ASN A 30 -5.35 -11.85 8.30
N LYS A 31 -5.58 -12.94 7.56
CA LYS A 31 -5.25 -13.06 6.14
C LYS A 31 -5.89 -11.94 5.31
N ILE A 32 -7.19 -11.71 5.50
CA ILE A 32 -7.91 -10.63 4.82
C ILE A 32 -7.35 -9.26 5.22
N SER A 33 -7.05 -9.06 6.51
CA SER A 33 -6.45 -7.79 6.98
C SER A 33 -5.07 -7.54 6.37
N PHE A 34 -4.20 -8.55 6.28
CA PHE A 34 -2.89 -8.44 5.64
C PHE A 34 -2.99 -8.10 4.15
N VAL A 35 -3.94 -8.72 3.44
CA VAL A 35 -4.18 -8.45 2.02
C VAL A 35 -4.75 -7.04 1.82
N LEU A 36 -5.74 -6.62 2.63
CA LEU A 36 -6.33 -5.27 2.57
C LEU A 36 -5.29 -4.18 2.83
N VAL A 37 -4.48 -4.34 3.88
CA VAL A 37 -3.41 -3.38 4.22
C VAL A 37 -2.36 -3.33 3.11
N GLY A 38 -1.98 -4.49 2.57
CA GLY A 38 -1.04 -4.56 1.45
C GLY A 38 -1.56 -3.90 0.17
N LEU A 39 -2.85 -4.11 -0.16
CA LEU A 39 -3.50 -3.45 -1.29
C LEU A 39 -3.55 -1.94 -1.09
N PHE A 40 -3.91 -1.50 0.11
CA PHE A 40 -3.98 -0.08 0.45
C PHE A 40 -2.61 0.61 0.31
N CYS A 41 -1.54 -0.03 0.81
CA CYS A 41 -0.17 0.45 0.62
C CYS A 41 0.24 0.51 -0.86
N MET A 42 -0.14 -0.48 -1.67
CA MET A 42 0.11 -0.42 -3.12
C MET A 42 -0.64 0.74 -3.77
N SER A 43 -1.93 0.91 -3.48
CA SER A 43 -2.74 2.00 -4.03
C SER A 43 -2.16 3.36 -3.70
N LEU A 44 -1.71 3.56 -2.45
CA LEU A 44 -1.01 4.77 -2.03
C LEU A 44 0.32 4.97 -2.76
N SER A 45 1.09 3.90 -2.93
CA SER A 45 2.36 3.96 -3.67
C SER A 45 2.16 4.36 -5.13
N PHE A 46 1.17 3.77 -5.80
CA PHE A 46 0.80 4.12 -7.18
C PHE A 46 0.28 5.55 -7.28
N PHE A 47 -0.54 5.97 -6.32
CA PHE A 47 -1.02 7.34 -6.26
C PHE A 47 0.14 8.32 -6.16
N MET A 48 1.08 8.10 -5.24
CA MET A 48 2.27 8.95 -5.08
C MET A 48 3.25 8.89 -6.27
N PHE A 49 3.23 7.80 -7.04
CA PHE A 49 4.04 7.66 -8.26
C PHE A 49 3.46 8.45 -9.45
N SER A 50 2.17 8.78 -9.42
CA SER A 50 1.52 9.55 -10.48
C SER A 50 1.99 11.01 -10.50
N ALA A 51 2.37 11.50 -11.68
CA ALA A 51 2.72 12.90 -11.90
C ALA A 51 1.48 13.79 -11.69
N GLY A 52 1.54 14.71 -10.72
CA GLY A 52 0.40 15.52 -10.27
C GLY A 52 -0.19 15.09 -8.91
N SER A 53 0.21 13.93 -8.37
CA SER A 53 -0.25 13.51 -7.03
C SER A 53 0.25 14.41 -5.90
N ALA A 54 1.41 15.06 -6.09
CA ALA A 54 1.96 16.01 -5.13
C ALA A 54 1.04 17.23 -4.96
N GLU A 55 0.46 17.76 -6.03
CA GLU A 55 -0.51 18.86 -5.97
C GLU A 55 -1.83 18.41 -5.35
N ILE A 56 -2.30 17.20 -5.67
CA ILE A 56 -3.52 16.64 -5.08
C ILE A 56 -3.33 16.39 -3.58
N MET A 57 -2.17 15.86 -3.16
CA MET A 57 -1.85 15.67 -1.75
C MET A 57 -1.66 16.99 -1.02
N ALA A 58 -0.99 17.98 -1.60
CA ALA A 58 -0.85 19.30 -1.00
C ALA A 58 -2.22 19.96 -0.76
N LYS A 59 -3.14 19.83 -1.73
CA LYS A 59 -4.51 20.33 -1.64
C LYS A 59 -5.37 19.54 -0.64
N LEU A 60 -5.16 18.23 -0.52
CA LEU A 60 -5.91 17.35 0.39
C LEU A 60 -5.43 17.45 1.85
N LEU A 61 -4.12 17.62 2.06
CA LEU A 61 -3.53 17.86 3.38
C LEU A 61 -3.66 19.32 3.83
N ASN A 62 -4.25 20.19 3.00
CA ASN A 62 -4.39 21.63 3.27
C ASN A 62 -3.07 22.25 3.75
N MET A 63 -1.96 21.84 3.11
CA MET A 63 -0.66 22.48 3.29
C MET A 63 -0.73 23.79 2.50
N ASN A 64 -1.39 24.79 3.09
CA ASN A 64 -1.38 26.18 2.62
C ASN A 64 -0.04 26.85 2.92
#